data_AF-A0A367FXT4-F1
#
_entry.id   AF-A0A367FXT4-F1
#
_cell.length_a   1.000
_cell.length_b   1.000
_cell.length_c   1.000
_cell.angle_alpha   90.00
_cell.angle_beta   90.00
_cell.angle_gamma   90.00
#
_symmetry.space_group_name_H-M   'P 1'
#
loop_
_entity.id
_entity.type
_entity.pdbx_description
1 polymer ?
#
loop_
_entity_poly.entity_id
_entity_poly.type
_entity_poly.pdbx_seq_one_letter_code
_entity_poly.pdbx_strand_id
1 'polypeptide(L)'
;MIVFIVLLILLFVLFLKSGEKTVKKALESDRIFLPFDDSIHQTPPQQDRIKRAVEQNLKVKTLLSNGYSGKIIGTTGNVYLVTLKNCTCQDFKRRQKPCKHMYFLAAQTMRCNISEVNGKYELEKLN
;
A
#
# COMPACT_ATOMS: atom_id res chain seq x y z
N MET A 1 29.83 16.80 37.74
CA MET A 1 30.23 16.72 36.31
C MET A 1 29.74 15.43 35.65
N ILE A 2 30.03 14.24 36.19
CA ILE A 2 29.59 12.95 35.64
C ILE A 2 28.06 12.84 35.52
N VAL A 3 27.30 13.21 36.56
CA VAL A 3 25.82 13.16 36.55
C VAL A 3 25.22 14.05 35.45
N PHE A 4 25.78 15.23 35.23
CA PHE A 4 25.35 16.15 34.17
C PHE A 4 25.65 15.58 32.77
N ILE A 5 26.82 14.96 32.58
CA ILE A 5 27.18 14.31 31.32
C ILE A 5 26.22 13.15 31.02
N VAL A 6 25.89 12.32 32.02
CA VAL A 6 24.91 11.23 31.87
C VAL A 6 23.53 11.77 31.49
N LEU A 7 23.08 12.85 32.14
CA LEU A 7 21.80 13.49 31.82
C LEU A 7 21.74 14.01 30.37
N LEU A 8 22.82 14.65 29.90
CA LEU A 8 22.93 15.15 28.53
C LEU A 8 22.93 14.01 27.51
N ILE A 9 23.63 12.90 27.78
CA ILE A 9 23.62 11.71 26.92
C ILE A 9 22.21 11.11 26.85
N LEU A 10 21.50 11.01 27.97
CA LEU A 10 20.11 10.50 27.98
C LEU A 10 19.18 11.38 27.16
N LEU A 11 19.27 12.71 27.31
CA LEU A 11 18.48 13.65 26.50
C LEU A 11 18.80 13.54 25.00
N PHE A 12 20.08 13.38 24.65
CA PHE A 12 20.50 13.20 23.26
C PHE A 12 19.96 11.89 22.66
N VAL A 13 20.02 10.77 23.39
CA VAL A 13 19.44 9.49 22.96
C VAL A 13 17.92 9.59 22.77
N LEU A 14 17.22 10.30 23.65
CA LEU A 14 15.78 10.54 23.51
C LEU A 14 15.46 11.37 22.25
N PHE A 15 16.28 12.38 21.95
CA PHE A 15 16.15 13.18 20.74
C PHE A 15 16.35 12.35 19.46
N LEU A 16 17.40 11.51 19.41
CA LEU A 16 17.64 10.59 18.27
C LEU A 16 16.45 9.64 18.05
N LYS A 17 15.92 9.07 19.14
CA LYS A 17 14.78 8.15 19.07
C LYS A 17 13.48 8.84 18.64
N SER A 18 13.32 10.12 18.98
CA SER A 18 12.20 10.94 18.49
C SER A 18 12.29 11.18 16.99
N GLY A 19 13.49 11.55 16.50
CA GLY A 19 13.76 11.73 15.07
C GLY A 19 13.47 10.46 14.25
N GLU A 20 13.96 9.30 14.69
CA GLU A 20 13.74 8.01 14.03
C GLU A 20 12.24 7.67 13.89
N LYS A 21 11.45 7.93 14.94
CA LYS A 21 10.00 7.71 14.91
C LYS A 21 9.29 8.62 13.90
N THR A 22 9.69 9.88 13.82
CA THR A 22 9.13 10.85 12.87
C THR A 22 9.44 10.43 11.43
N VAL A 23 10.69 10.03 11.15
CA VAL A 23 11.11 9.54 9.83
C VAL A 23 10.34 8.27 9.44
N LYS A 24 10.19 7.30 10.35
CA LYS A 24 9.41 6.08 10.10
C LYS A 24 7.96 6.38 9.74
N LYS A 25 7.30 7.30 10.47
CA LYS A 25 5.93 7.72 10.15
C LYS A 25 5.81 8.42 8.79
N ALA A 26 6.78 9.26 8.43
CA ALA A 26 6.82 9.91 7.12
C ALA A 26 6.97 8.87 6.00
N LEU A 27 7.90 7.92 6.16
CA LEU A 27 8.11 6.83 5.20
C LEU A 27 6.88 5.92 5.06
N GLU A 28 6.19 5.61 6.17
CA GLU A 28 4.93 4.86 6.13
C GLU A 28 3.83 5.63 5.40
N SER A 29 3.69 6.93 5.66
CA SER A 29 2.69 7.78 5.00
C SER A 29 2.90 7.89 3.48
N ASP A 30 4.12 7.63 3.01
CA ASP A 30 4.49 7.70 1.61
C ASP A 30 4.11 6.44 0.80
N ARG A 31 3.81 5.31 1.45
CA ARG A 31 3.54 4.05 0.74
C ARG A 31 2.21 4.07 0.00
N ILE A 32 2.15 3.38 -1.14
CA ILE A 32 0.91 3.21 -1.92
C ILE A 32 -0.08 2.34 -1.13
N PHE A 33 0.39 1.23 -0.57
CA PHE A 33 -0.43 0.29 0.19
C PHE A 33 0.09 0.15 1.62
N LEU A 34 -0.56 0.81 2.58
CA LEU A 34 -0.24 0.64 4.00
C LEU A 34 -0.88 -0.63 4.57
N PRO A 35 -0.20 -1.42 5.41
CA PRO A 35 1.16 -1.26 5.94
C PRO A 35 2.24 -2.02 5.13
N PHE A 36 1.97 -2.36 3.87
CA PHE A 36 2.84 -3.22 3.08
C PHE A 36 4.12 -2.49 2.68
N ASP A 37 5.22 -3.24 2.60
CA ASP A 37 6.48 -2.73 2.06
C ASP A 37 6.47 -2.83 0.54
N ASP A 38 6.98 -1.81 -0.15
CA ASP A 38 6.88 -1.72 -1.62
C ASP A 38 7.63 -2.86 -2.32
N SER A 39 8.64 -3.46 -1.68
CA SER A 39 9.34 -4.64 -2.21
C SER A 39 8.41 -5.84 -2.45
N ILE A 40 7.27 -5.91 -1.73
CA ILE A 40 6.32 -7.02 -1.88
C ILE A 40 5.78 -7.10 -3.31
N HIS A 41 5.66 -5.95 -3.97
CA HIS A 41 5.09 -5.82 -5.31
C HIS A 41 5.96 -6.51 -6.37
N GLN A 42 7.25 -6.66 -6.10
CA GLN A 42 8.21 -7.30 -7.01
C GLN A 42 8.21 -8.83 -6.93
N THR A 43 7.53 -9.42 -5.94
CA THR A 43 7.48 -10.89 -5.83
C THR A 43 6.62 -11.50 -6.94
N PRO A 44 6.97 -12.68 -7.49
CA PRO A 44 6.20 -13.30 -8.58
C PRO A 44 4.70 -13.45 -8.28
N PRO A 45 4.27 -13.89 -7.07
CA PRO A 45 2.85 -13.95 -6.75
C PRO A 45 2.14 -12.59 -6.74
N GLN A 46 2.85 -11.49 -6.47
CA GLN A 46 2.27 -10.15 -6.54
C GLN A 46 2.22 -9.63 -7.95
N GLN A 47 3.23 -9.93 -8.78
CA GLN A 47 3.21 -9.63 -10.21
C GLN A 47 1.99 -10.27 -10.90
N ASP A 48 1.66 -11.52 -10.59
CA ASP A 48 0.42 -12.18 -11.08
C ASP A 48 -0.87 -11.48 -10.61
N ARG A 49 -0.84 -10.80 -9.46
CA ARG A 49 -2.00 -10.06 -8.93
C ARG A 49 -2.12 -8.68 -9.57
N ILE A 50 -0.99 -8.04 -9.87
CA ILE A 50 -0.95 -6.78 -10.61
C ILE A 50 -1.41 -7.02 -12.04
N LYS A 51 -0.86 -8.04 -12.72
CA LYS A 51 -1.31 -8.51 -14.03
C LYS A 51 -2.83 -8.69 -14.09
N ARG A 52 -3.39 -9.45 -13.15
CA ARG A 52 -4.84 -9.67 -13.07
C ARG A 52 -5.66 -8.42 -12.71
N ALA A 53 -5.05 -7.41 -12.11
CA ALA A 53 -5.72 -6.14 -11.87
C ALA A 53 -5.86 -5.33 -13.17
N VAL A 54 -4.87 -5.43 -14.06
CA VAL A 54 -4.82 -4.73 -15.35
C VAL A 54 -5.63 -5.47 -16.42
N GLU A 55 -5.44 -6.78 -16.56
CA GLU A 55 -6.00 -7.55 -17.68
C GLU A 55 -7.45 -8.01 -17.48
N GLN A 56 -7.88 -8.21 -16.23
CA GLN A 56 -9.22 -8.72 -15.98
C GLN A 56 -10.26 -7.61 -15.99
N ASN A 57 -11.46 -7.92 -16.48
CA ASN A 57 -12.59 -6.99 -16.56
C ASN A 57 -13.22 -6.70 -15.18
N LEU A 58 -12.46 -6.03 -14.31
CA LEU A 58 -12.92 -5.49 -13.05
C LEU A 58 -13.64 -4.17 -13.29
N LYS A 59 -14.64 -3.85 -12.46
CA LYS A 59 -15.42 -2.61 -12.60
C LYS A 59 -15.55 -1.87 -11.28
N VAL A 60 -15.50 -0.56 -11.36
CA VAL A 60 -15.80 0.32 -10.23
C VAL A 60 -17.31 0.42 -10.10
N LYS A 61 -17.88 -0.02 -8.98
CA LYS A 61 -19.31 0.20 -8.69
C LYS A 61 -19.53 1.57 -8.04
N THR A 62 -18.66 1.93 -7.10
CA THR A 62 -18.76 3.19 -6.35
C THR A 62 -17.39 3.53 -5.77
N LEU A 63 -16.91 4.76 -5.95
CA LEU A 63 -15.81 5.31 -5.16
C LEU A 63 -16.39 6.06 -3.97
N LEU A 64 -15.78 5.90 -2.80
CA LEU A 64 -16.15 6.67 -1.61
C LEU A 64 -15.43 8.03 -1.64
N SER A 65 -16.01 9.02 -0.95
CA SER A 65 -15.63 10.44 -1.03
C SER A 65 -14.15 10.76 -0.75
N ASN A 66 -13.44 9.87 -0.06
CA ASN A 66 -12.03 10.03 0.24
C ASN A 66 -11.08 9.55 -0.86
N GLY A 67 -11.58 8.91 -1.93
CA GLY A 67 -10.74 8.36 -3.01
C GLY A 67 -9.82 7.20 -2.58
N TYR A 68 -9.85 6.75 -1.32
CA TYR A 68 -9.01 5.66 -0.81
C TYR A 68 -9.78 4.36 -0.61
N SER A 69 -11.05 4.35 -0.98
CA SER A 69 -11.95 3.24 -0.75
C SER A 69 -13.08 3.20 -1.77
N GLY A 70 -13.61 2.01 -2.03
CA GLY A 70 -14.65 1.81 -3.02
C GLY A 70 -15.24 0.41 -3.03
N LYS A 71 -16.31 0.25 -3.81
CA LYS A 71 -16.93 -1.02 -4.14
C LYS A 71 -16.46 -1.44 -5.53
N ILE A 72 -15.75 -2.56 -5.61
CA ILE A 72 -15.21 -3.11 -6.87
C ILE A 72 -15.97 -4.39 -7.22
N ILE A 73 -16.42 -4.51 -8.46
CA ILE A 73 -17.04 -5.71 -9.02
C ILE A 73 -15.92 -6.60 -9.58
N GLY A 74 -15.84 -7.83 -9.06
CA GLY A 74 -14.94 -8.85 -9.56
C GLY A 74 -15.39 -9.47 -10.87
N THR A 75 -14.55 -10.31 -11.46
CA THR A 75 -14.82 -11.04 -12.71
C THR A 75 -16.06 -11.93 -12.67
N THR A 76 -16.46 -12.39 -11.48
CA THR A 76 -17.65 -13.23 -11.26
C THR A 76 -18.91 -12.42 -10.90
N GLY A 77 -18.87 -11.09 -11.00
CA GLY A 77 -19.96 -10.20 -10.61
C GLY A 77 -20.06 -9.88 -9.11
N ASN A 78 -19.28 -10.56 -8.26
CA ASN A 78 -19.24 -10.31 -6.82
C ASN A 78 -18.71 -8.90 -6.50
N VAL A 79 -19.34 -8.23 -5.53
CA VAL A 79 -18.92 -6.89 -5.08
C VAL A 79 -18.04 -7.01 -3.84
N TYR A 80 -16.88 -6.38 -3.89
CA TYR A 80 -15.93 -6.30 -2.79
C TYR A 80 -15.81 -4.88 -2.26
N LEU A 81 -15.73 -4.73 -0.95
CA LEU A 81 -15.33 -3.48 -0.32
C LEU A 81 -13.80 -3.47 -0.28
N VAL A 82 -13.23 -2.43 -0.88
CA VAL A 82 -11.80 -2.33 -1.12
C VAL A 82 -11.29 -1.01 -0.60
N THR A 83 -10.14 -1.04 0.05
CA THR A 83 -9.36 0.12 0.45
C THR A 83 -7.90 -0.14 0.07
N LEU A 84 -7.03 0.86 0.18
CA LEU A 84 -5.58 0.65 -0.01
C LEU A 84 -4.92 -0.19 1.09
N LYS A 85 -5.65 -0.49 2.18
CA LYS A 85 -5.14 -1.26 3.32
C LYS A 85 -5.76 -2.66 3.45
N ASN A 86 -6.98 -2.83 2.96
CA ASN A 86 -7.80 -4.01 3.22
C ASN A 86 -8.79 -4.28 2.08
N CYS A 87 -9.18 -5.53 1.90
CA CYS A 87 -10.17 -5.96 0.92
C CYS A 87 -11.00 -7.14 1.45
N THR A 88 -12.32 -7.13 1.19
CA THR A 88 -13.21 -8.21 1.66
C THR A 88 -13.12 -9.50 0.84
N CYS A 89 -12.30 -9.54 -0.21
CA CYS A 89 -12.13 -10.74 -1.04
C CYS A 89 -11.37 -11.87 -0.33
N GLN A 90 -11.60 -13.11 -0.76
CA GLN A 90 -10.99 -14.29 -0.14
C GLN A 90 -9.46 -14.31 -0.26
N ASP A 91 -8.89 -13.79 -1.35
CA ASP A 91 -7.44 -13.71 -1.54
C ASP A 91 -6.77 -12.85 -0.45
N PHE A 92 -7.36 -11.70 -0.13
CA PHE A 92 -6.88 -10.85 0.95
C PHE A 92 -7.13 -11.49 2.31
N LYS A 93 -8.34 -11.99 2.59
CA LYS A 93 -8.67 -12.64 3.87
C LYS A 93 -7.68 -13.74 4.26
N ARG A 94 -7.26 -14.56 3.29
CA ARG A 94 -6.33 -15.67 3.53
C ARG A 94 -4.88 -15.23 3.68
N ARG A 95 -4.43 -14.25 2.91
CA ARG A 95 -3.00 -13.92 2.78
C ARG A 95 -2.58 -12.66 3.53
N GLN A 96 -3.52 -11.78 3.83
CA GLN A 96 -3.28 -10.46 4.41
C GLN A 96 -2.19 -9.70 3.62
N LYS A 97 -2.29 -9.70 2.29
CA LYS A 97 -1.38 -9.05 1.33
C LYS A 97 -2.18 -8.40 0.22
N PRO A 98 -1.65 -7.38 -0.49
CA PRO A 98 -2.35 -6.72 -1.58
C PRO A 98 -2.91 -7.72 -2.59
N CYS A 99 -4.20 -7.58 -2.89
CA CYS A 99 -4.89 -8.41 -3.86
C CYS A 99 -5.12 -7.62 -5.15
N LYS A 100 -5.55 -8.30 -6.22
CA LYS A 100 -5.84 -7.65 -7.52
C LYS A 100 -6.80 -6.45 -7.40
N HIS A 101 -7.80 -6.53 -6.52
CA HIS A 101 -8.77 -5.45 -6.37
C HIS A 101 -8.15 -4.18 -5.77
N MET A 102 -7.14 -4.33 -4.92
CA MET A 102 -6.44 -3.19 -4.31
C MET A 102 -5.58 -2.47 -5.35
N TYR A 103 -4.86 -3.23 -6.18
CA TYR A 103 -4.12 -2.65 -7.32
C TYR A 103 -5.05 -1.95 -8.31
N PHE A 104 -6.18 -2.57 -8.65
CA PHE A 104 -7.19 -1.95 -9.52
C PHE A 104 -7.75 -0.65 -8.92
N LEU A 105 -8.06 -0.64 -7.62
CA LEU A 105 -8.51 0.57 -6.93
C LEU A 105 -7.46 1.67 -7.00
N ALA A 106 -6.20 1.36 -6.68
CA ALA A 106 -5.11 2.33 -6.67
C ALA A 106 -4.87 2.99 -8.03
N ALA A 107 -4.95 2.20 -9.10
CA ALA A 107 -4.89 2.69 -10.48
C ALA A 107 -6.07 3.62 -10.80
N GLN A 108 -7.29 3.23 -10.42
CA GLN A 108 -8.48 4.03 -10.69
C GLN A 108 -8.52 5.35 -9.93
N THR A 109 -8.01 5.37 -8.70
CA THR A 109 -8.05 6.54 -7.82
C THR A 109 -6.83 7.45 -8.00
N MET A 110 -6.09 7.28 -9.11
CA MET A 110 -4.85 8.02 -9.42
C MET A 110 -3.85 8.02 -8.26
N ARG A 111 -3.75 6.90 -7.54
CA ARG A 111 -2.75 6.76 -6.47
C ARG A 111 -1.42 6.23 -7.01
N CYS A 112 -1.50 5.38 -8.02
CA CYS A 112 -0.36 4.91 -8.76
C CYS A 112 -0.72 4.68 -10.23
N ASN A 113 0.25 4.86 -11.11
CA ASN A 113 0.22 4.32 -12.45
C ASN A 113 0.78 2.89 -12.41
N ILE A 114 0.23 2.01 -13.26
CA ILE A 114 0.72 0.64 -13.43
C ILE A 114 1.20 0.50 -14.86
N SER A 115 2.50 0.27 -15.04
CA SER A 115 3.13 0.09 -16.34
C SER A 115 3.84 -1.26 -16.42
N GLU A 116 3.92 -1.83 -17.62
CA GLU A 116 4.68 -3.07 -17.85
C GLU A 116 6.03 -2.72 -18.49
N VAL A 117 7.12 -3.10 -17.83
CA VAL A 117 8.50 -2.87 -18.23
C VAL A 117 9.25 -4.21 -18.19
N ASN A 118 9.77 -4.66 -19.34
CA ASN A 118 10.53 -5.92 -19.45
C ASN A 118 9.78 -7.15 -18.88
N GLY A 119 8.46 -7.22 -19.08
CA GLY A 119 7.63 -8.33 -18.60
C GLY A 119 7.35 -8.31 -17.09
N LYS A 120 7.61 -7.19 -16.41
CA LYS A 120 7.24 -6.95 -15.01
C LYS A 120 6.40 -5.69 -14.91
N TYR A 121 5.45 -5.70 -13.98
CA TYR A 121 4.65 -4.54 -13.64
C TYR A 121 5.35 -3.68 -12.58
N GLU A 122 5.48 -2.40 -12.89
CA GLU A 122 5.97 -1.37 -11.98
C GLU A 122 4.80 -0.50 -11.50
N LEU A 123 4.90 -0.01 -10.27
CA LEU A 123 3.92 0.85 -9.64
C LEU A 123 4.57 2.22 -9.43
N GLU A 124 4.20 3.19 -10.25
CA GLU A 124 4.68 4.56 -10.12
C GLU A 124 3.67 5.35 -9.29
N LYS A 125 4.10 5.87 -8.14
CA LYS A 125 3.21 6.66 -7.29
C LYS A 125 2.92 8.01 -7.94
N LEU A 126 1.63 8.37 -7.97
CA LEU A 126 1.20 9.69 -8.41
C LEU A 126 1.11 10.60 -7.16
N ASN A 127 1.85 11.71 -7.20
CA ASN A 127 1.91 12.72 -6.13
C ASN A 127 0.64 13.57 -6.08
#